data_AF-A0A820JDU0-F1
#
_entry.id   AF-A0A820JDU0-F1
#
_cell.length_a   1.000
_cell.length_b   1.000
_cell.length_c   1.000
_cell.angle_alpha   90.00
_cell.angle_beta   90.00
_cell.angle_gamma   90.00
#
_symmetry.space_group_name_H-M   'P 1'
#
loop_
_entity.id
_entity.type
_entity.pdbx_description
1 polymer ?
#
loop_
_entity_poly.entity_id
_entity_poly.type
_entity_poly.pdbx_seq_one_letter_code
_entity_poly.pdbx_strand_id
1 'polypeptide(L)'
;MSSIQLLGLFADAANTSEPTEFSVHACAMFKAALVLSQQYNIKIDGEFIGWQAAQTGGNTIGALRSTCQAVITANVIGIVGPAYSREASIIAAFAHSDNIPAISYAATEPDLSDRNAYPNFYRTVTSDAAVTLPIVKLFTR
;
A
#
# COMPACT_ATOMS: atom_id res chain seq x y z
N MET A 1 -20.35 2.80 -12.01
CA MET A 1 -19.03 2.63 -11.36
C MET A 1 -19.04 3.47 -10.09
N SER A 2 -18.47 2.98 -8.99
CA SER A 2 -18.36 3.81 -7.77
C SER A 2 -17.55 5.07 -8.08
N SER A 3 -17.96 6.22 -7.54
CA SER A 3 -17.12 7.42 -7.66
C SER A 3 -15.87 7.27 -6.79
N ILE A 4 -15.99 6.65 -5.61
CA ILE A 4 -14.95 6.50 -4.59
C ILE A 4 -14.11 5.25 -4.83
N GLN A 5 -12.78 5.38 -4.85
CA GLN A 5 -11.88 4.28 -5.14
C GLN A 5 -10.72 4.17 -4.14
N LEU A 6 -10.28 2.93 -3.89
CA LEU A 6 -8.96 2.66 -3.33
C LEU A 6 -7.97 2.31 -4.44
N LEU A 7 -6.75 2.82 -4.32
CA LEU A 7 -5.64 2.43 -5.18
C LEU A 7 -4.80 1.34 -4.52
N GLY A 8 -4.61 0.22 -5.20
CA GLY A 8 -3.66 -0.82 -4.80
C GLY A 8 -2.35 -0.74 -5.59
N LEU A 9 -1.21 -0.71 -4.89
CA LEU A 9 0.14 -0.74 -5.47
C LEU A 9 0.80 -2.09 -5.14
N PHE A 10 1.04 -2.90 -6.16
CA PHE A 10 1.56 -4.27 -6.00
C PHE A 10 2.84 -4.48 -6.79
N ALA A 11 3.78 -5.27 -6.26
CA ALA A 11 5.02 -5.59 -6.96
C ALA A 11 4.73 -6.33 -8.28
N ASP A 12 3.77 -7.25 -8.24
CA ASP A 12 3.43 -8.15 -9.32
C ASP A 12 2.02 -7.92 -9.88
N ALA A 13 1.84 -8.26 -11.16
CA ALA A 13 0.53 -8.39 -11.76
C ALA A 13 -0.23 -9.56 -11.10
N ALA A 14 -1.57 -9.44 -11.04
CA ALA A 14 -2.41 -10.42 -10.35
C ALA A 14 -2.28 -11.88 -10.86
N ASN A 15 -1.80 -12.08 -12.09
CA ASN A 15 -1.71 -13.38 -12.76
C ASN A 15 -0.30 -13.66 -13.33
N THR A 16 0.76 -13.05 -12.80
CA THR A 16 2.12 -13.37 -13.28
C THR A 16 2.46 -14.83 -12.97
N SER A 17 3.01 -15.56 -13.94
CA SER A 17 3.58 -16.90 -13.74
C SER A 17 4.99 -16.85 -13.15
N GLU A 18 5.63 -15.68 -13.20
CA GLU A 18 6.97 -15.40 -12.70
C GLU A 18 6.88 -14.20 -11.74
N PRO A 19 6.46 -14.41 -10.48
CA PRO A 19 6.39 -13.32 -9.51
C PRO A 19 7.79 -12.80 -9.15
N THR A 20 7.86 -11.53 -8.76
CA THR A 20 9.03 -11.01 -8.04
C THR A 20 9.18 -11.72 -6.68
N GLU A 21 10.07 -11.23 -5.81
CA GLU A 21 10.21 -11.77 -4.44
C GLU A 21 8.92 -11.71 -3.62
N PHE A 22 7.94 -10.89 -4.01
CA PHE A 22 6.66 -10.78 -3.33
C PHE A 22 5.57 -11.67 -3.96
N SER A 23 4.75 -12.26 -3.10
CA SER A 23 3.59 -13.05 -3.55
C SER A 23 2.49 -12.16 -4.13
N VAL A 24 1.84 -12.61 -5.21
CA VAL A 24 0.60 -12.04 -5.75
C VAL A 24 -0.57 -12.03 -4.74
N HIS A 25 -0.42 -12.71 -3.61
CA HIS A 25 -1.39 -12.81 -2.54
C HIS A 25 -1.87 -11.46 -2.03
N ALA A 26 -1.00 -10.45 -1.90
CA ALA A 26 -1.40 -9.13 -1.42
C ALA A 26 -2.45 -8.46 -2.34
N CYS A 27 -2.27 -8.58 -3.66
CA CYS A 27 -3.23 -8.07 -4.65
C CYS A 27 -4.56 -8.83 -4.59
N ALA A 28 -4.50 -10.16 -4.41
CA ALA A 28 -5.70 -10.98 -4.24
C ALA A 28 -6.46 -10.63 -2.96
N MET A 29 -5.77 -10.47 -1.82
CA MET A 29 -6.37 -10.06 -0.54
C MET A 29 -7.02 -8.68 -0.64
N PHE A 30 -6.37 -7.71 -1.29
CA PHE A 30 -6.93 -6.39 -1.51
C PHE A 30 -8.25 -6.45 -2.28
N LYS A 31 -8.29 -7.20 -3.39
CA LYS A 31 -9.52 -7.38 -4.18
C LYS A 31 -10.59 -8.11 -3.38
N ALA A 32 -10.21 -9.15 -2.64
CA ALA A 32 -11.14 -9.90 -1.79
C ALA A 32 -11.75 -9.02 -0.70
N ALA A 33 -10.96 -8.16 -0.06
CA ALA A 33 -11.44 -7.23 0.96
C ALA A 33 -12.52 -6.29 0.40
N LEU A 34 -12.37 -5.81 -0.84
CA LEU A 34 -13.36 -4.94 -1.47
C LEU A 34 -14.63 -5.69 -1.89
N VAL A 35 -14.51 -6.90 -2.43
CA VAL A 35 -15.69 -7.75 -2.69
C VAL A 35 -16.44 -8.04 -1.40
N LEU A 36 -15.73 -8.38 -0.32
CA LEU A 36 -16.32 -8.58 1.01
C LEU A 36 -16.98 -7.30 1.53
N SER A 37 -16.36 -6.12 1.33
CA SER A 37 -16.95 -4.85 1.73
C SER A 37 -18.32 -4.61 1.08
N GLN A 38 -18.47 -5.00 -0.19
CA GLN A 38 -19.74 -4.91 -0.92
C GLN A 38 -20.77 -5.92 -0.38
N GLN A 39 -20.35 -7.16 -0.11
CA GLN A 39 -21.20 -8.19 0.48
C GLN A 39 -21.71 -7.78 1.87
N TYR A 40 -20.88 -7.10 2.67
CA TYR A 40 -21.25 -6.57 3.98
C TYR A 40 -21.92 -5.19 3.94
N ASN A 41 -22.25 -4.67 2.75
CA ASN A 41 -22.88 -3.36 2.57
C ASN A 41 -22.09 -2.19 3.23
N ILE A 42 -20.75 -2.28 3.24
CA ILE A 42 -19.86 -1.22 3.70
C ILE A 42 -19.78 -0.15 2.61
N LYS A 43 -20.10 1.08 2.98
CA LYS A 43 -20.23 2.23 2.08
C LYS A 43 -19.61 3.48 2.70
N ILE A 44 -19.15 4.39 1.85
CA ILE A 44 -18.73 5.74 2.23
C ILE A 44 -19.68 6.69 1.54
N ASP A 45 -20.33 7.57 2.30
CA ASP A 45 -21.33 8.51 1.80
C ASP A 45 -22.45 7.86 0.95
N GLY A 46 -22.81 6.62 1.31
CA GLY A 46 -23.83 5.83 0.60
C GLY A 46 -23.35 5.11 -0.66
N GLU A 47 -22.08 5.29 -1.05
CA GLU A 47 -21.47 4.64 -2.20
C GLU A 47 -20.60 3.45 -1.80
N PHE A 48 -20.64 2.37 -2.60
CA PHE A 48 -19.71 1.25 -2.45
C PHE A 48 -18.29 1.66 -2.79
N ILE A 49 -17.28 1.01 -2.22
CA ILE A 49 -15.89 1.33 -2.52
C ILE A 49 -15.46 0.58 -3.80
N GLY A 50 -15.00 1.32 -4.81
CA GLY A 50 -14.36 0.78 -6.02
C GLY A 50 -12.85 0.62 -5.87
N TRP A 51 -12.16 0.15 -6.91
CA TRP A 51 -10.70 0.08 -6.89
C TRP A 51 -10.02 0.15 -8.24
N GLN A 52 -8.75 0.54 -8.16
CA GLN A 52 -7.74 0.35 -9.18
C GLN A 52 -6.56 -0.41 -8.59
N ALA A 53 -5.85 -1.16 -9.41
CA ALA A 53 -4.62 -1.82 -9.02
C ALA A 53 -3.54 -1.55 -10.07
N ALA A 54 -2.35 -1.16 -9.62
CA ALA A 54 -1.20 -0.94 -10.47
C ALA A 54 -0.05 -1.87 -10.07
N GLN A 55 0.64 -2.39 -11.09
CA GLN A 55 1.90 -3.09 -10.91
C GLN A 55 3.03 -2.07 -10.85
N THR A 56 3.86 -2.19 -9.83
CA THR A 56 4.95 -1.25 -9.52
C THR A 56 6.32 -1.85 -9.84
N GLY A 57 6.49 -3.17 -9.73
CA GLY A 57 7.75 -3.86 -10.02
C GLY A 57 8.92 -3.44 -9.11
N GLY A 58 8.65 -2.86 -7.94
CA GLY A 58 9.71 -2.28 -7.10
C GLY A 58 10.27 -0.95 -7.64
N ASN A 59 9.65 -0.38 -8.68
CA ASN A 59 10.10 0.84 -9.32
C ASN A 59 9.41 2.06 -8.69
N THR A 60 10.20 2.86 -7.95
CA THR A 60 9.71 4.04 -7.26
C THR A 60 9.03 5.07 -8.18
N ILE A 61 9.59 5.35 -9.36
CA ILE A 61 9.00 6.30 -10.32
C ILE A 61 7.73 5.70 -10.93
N GLY A 62 7.70 4.39 -11.18
CA GLY A 62 6.53 3.66 -11.63
C GLY A 62 5.38 3.76 -10.64
N ALA A 63 5.63 3.47 -9.36
CA ALA A 63 4.66 3.59 -8.29
C ALA A 63 4.09 5.02 -8.17
N LEU A 64 4.95 6.04 -8.20
CA LEU A 64 4.50 7.43 -8.16
C LEU A 64 3.66 7.79 -9.39
N ARG A 65 4.11 7.42 -10.60
CA ARG A 65 3.37 7.69 -11.85
C ARG A 65 1.97 7.08 -11.80
N SER A 66 1.86 5.81 -11.39
CA SER A 66 0.57 5.14 -11.26
C SER A 66 -0.33 5.81 -10.22
N THR A 67 0.25 6.29 -9.12
CA THR A 67 -0.48 7.01 -8.08
C THR A 67 -1.04 8.32 -8.60
N CYS A 68 -0.21 9.16 -9.22
CA CYS A 68 -0.67 10.41 -9.82
C CYS A 68 -1.76 10.17 -10.87
N GLN A 69 -1.58 9.17 -11.74
CA GLN A 69 -2.57 8.85 -12.77
C GLN A 69 -3.92 8.44 -12.16
N ALA A 70 -3.91 7.63 -11.10
CA ALA A 70 -5.13 7.18 -10.43
C ALA A 70 -5.86 8.35 -9.76
N VAL A 71 -5.13 9.20 -9.03
CA VAL A 71 -5.71 10.37 -8.33
C VAL A 71 -6.29 11.40 -9.32
N ILE A 72 -5.71 11.54 -10.51
CA ILE A 72 -6.25 12.45 -11.54
C ILE A 72 -7.50 11.89 -12.23
N THR A 73 -7.58 10.56 -12.38
CA THR A 73 -8.65 9.92 -13.17
C THR A 73 -9.80 9.36 -12.35
N ALA A 74 -9.66 9.30 -11.02
CA ALA A 74 -10.66 8.79 -10.10
C ALA A 74 -10.60 9.50 -8.75
N ASN A 75 -11.70 9.45 -8.00
CA ASN A 75 -11.73 9.93 -6.62
C ASN A 75 -11.07 8.88 -5.70
N VAL A 76 -9.73 8.87 -5.68
CA VAL A 76 -8.93 7.98 -4.83
C VAL A 76 -8.92 8.53 -3.41
N ILE A 77 -9.49 7.78 -2.48
CA ILE A 77 -9.59 8.18 -1.06
C ILE A 77 -8.56 7.48 -0.16
N GLY A 78 -7.78 6.55 -0.71
CA GLY A 78 -6.79 5.81 0.05
C GLY A 78 -5.94 4.90 -0.83
N ILE A 79 -4.73 4.61 -0.34
CA ILE A 79 -3.74 3.80 -1.04
C ILE A 79 -3.40 2.57 -0.18
N VAL A 80 -3.36 1.40 -0.80
CA VAL A 80 -2.90 0.13 -0.21
C VAL A 80 -1.64 -0.33 -0.92
N GLY A 81 -0.55 -0.52 -0.19
CA GLY A 81 0.79 -0.69 -0.73
C GLY A 81 1.61 0.61 -0.69
N PRO A 82 2.81 0.62 -1.29
CA PRO A 82 3.46 -0.47 -2.02
C PRO A 82 4.18 -1.46 -1.09
N ALA A 83 4.83 -2.48 -1.67
CA ALA A 83 5.55 -3.52 -0.93
C ALA A 83 6.93 -3.06 -0.45
N TYR A 84 7.74 -2.50 -1.36
CA TYR A 84 9.14 -2.19 -1.07
C TYR A 84 9.29 -0.85 -0.34
N SER A 85 10.13 -0.81 0.69
CA SER A 85 10.42 0.40 1.47
C SER A 85 10.80 1.63 0.63
N ARG A 86 11.57 1.42 -0.45
CA ARG A 86 11.97 2.48 -1.38
C ARG A 86 10.80 3.14 -2.10
N GLU A 87 9.76 2.37 -2.41
CA GLU A 87 8.55 2.88 -3.05
C GLU A 87 7.67 3.54 -1.99
N ALA A 88 7.53 2.87 -0.84
CA ALA A 88 6.72 3.37 0.27
C ALA A 88 7.20 4.73 0.76
N SER A 89 8.49 5.01 0.73
CA SER A 89 9.05 6.34 1.07
C SER A 89 8.52 7.46 0.18
N ILE A 90 8.44 7.24 -1.14
CA ILE A 90 7.88 8.23 -2.07
C ILE A 90 6.36 8.31 -1.96
N ILE A 91 5.68 7.18 -1.79
CA ILE A 91 4.23 7.15 -1.62
C ILE A 91 3.81 7.78 -0.28
N ALA A 92 4.62 7.67 0.77
CA ALA A 92 4.38 8.32 2.06
C ALA A 92 4.50 9.85 1.95
N ALA A 93 5.49 10.35 1.20
CA ALA A 93 5.63 11.78 0.92
C ALA A 93 4.42 12.31 0.11
N PHE A 94 4.00 11.58 -0.92
CA PHE A 94 2.79 11.89 -1.70
C PHE A 94 1.51 11.86 -0.83
N ALA A 95 1.35 10.82 -0.02
CA ALA A 95 0.22 10.67 0.90
C ALA A 95 0.10 11.86 1.86
N HIS A 96 1.24 12.36 2.35
CA HIS A 96 1.28 13.56 3.17
C HIS A 96 0.91 14.82 2.37
N SER A 97 1.47 15.01 1.15
CA SER A 97 1.20 16.21 0.34
C SER A 97 -0.27 16.33 -0.07
N ASP A 98 -0.90 15.22 -0.44
CA ASP A 98 -2.26 15.21 -0.98
C ASP A 98 -3.32 14.84 0.08
N ASN A 99 -2.89 14.63 1.33
CA ASN A 99 -3.76 14.24 2.45
C ASN A 99 -4.57 12.96 2.16
N ILE A 100 -3.95 11.99 1.47
CA ILE A 100 -4.55 10.69 1.14
C ILE A 100 -3.88 9.64 2.04
N PRO A 101 -4.61 8.90 2.89
CA PRO A 101 -4.02 7.87 3.73
C PRO A 101 -3.43 6.74 2.89
N ALA A 102 -2.22 6.31 3.23
CA ALA A 102 -1.55 5.17 2.61
C ALA A 102 -1.22 4.09 3.65
N ILE A 103 -1.49 2.83 3.33
CA ILE A 103 -1.19 1.68 4.18
C ILE A 103 -0.33 0.68 3.41
N SER A 104 0.96 0.57 3.76
CA SER A 104 1.81 -0.49 3.21
C SER A 104 1.56 -1.84 3.90
N TYR A 105 1.57 -2.91 3.12
CA TYR A 105 1.44 -4.28 3.63
C TYR A 105 2.78 -4.98 3.88
N ALA A 106 3.93 -4.35 3.55
CA ALA A 106 5.24 -5.01 3.66
C ALA A 106 6.43 -4.08 3.96
N ALA A 107 6.33 -2.75 3.83
CA ALA A 107 7.47 -1.87 4.02
C ALA A 107 7.89 -1.75 5.49
N THR A 108 9.15 -2.09 5.80
CA THR A 108 9.68 -2.18 7.17
C THR A 108 10.63 -1.06 7.59
N GLU A 109 11.01 -0.17 6.66
CA GLU A 109 11.97 0.94 6.91
C GLU A 109 11.61 1.73 8.19
N PRO A 110 12.56 1.93 9.11
CA PRO A 110 12.34 2.71 10.33
C PRO A 110 11.85 4.14 10.10
N ASP A 111 12.42 4.85 9.12
CA ASP A 111 12.11 6.26 8.84
C ASP A 111 10.64 6.51 8.52
N LEU A 112 9.95 5.52 7.94
CA LEU A 112 8.50 5.56 7.67
C LEU A 112 7.64 5.63 8.96
N SER A 113 8.25 5.53 10.13
CA SER A 113 7.58 5.70 11.43
C SER A 113 7.56 7.15 11.92
N ASP A 114 8.31 8.07 11.27
CA ASP A 114 8.30 9.48 11.63
C ASP A 114 6.92 10.09 11.31
N ARG A 115 6.18 10.44 12.36
CA ARG A 115 4.83 11.02 12.24
C ARG A 115 4.83 12.51 11.87
N ASN A 116 5.96 13.19 12.02
CA ASN A 116 6.11 14.56 11.53
C ASN A 116 6.36 14.57 10.02
N ALA A 117 7.18 13.63 9.53
CA ALA A 117 7.46 13.51 8.09
C ALA A 117 6.34 12.80 7.31
N TYR A 118 5.71 11.78 7.90
CA TYR A 118 4.73 10.91 7.23
C TYR A 118 3.44 10.70 8.05
N PRO A 119 2.68 11.78 8.35
CA PRO A 119 1.47 11.68 9.19
C PRO A 119 0.34 10.87 8.56
N ASN A 120 0.30 10.74 7.22
CA ASN A 120 -0.72 10.00 6.48
C ASN A 120 -0.29 8.57 6.12
N PHE A 121 0.90 8.14 6.54
CA PHE A 121 1.42 6.80 6.22
C PHE A 121 1.28 5.81 7.39
N TYR A 122 0.77 4.64 7.07
CA TYR A 122 0.58 3.53 7.98
C TYR A 122 1.14 2.24 7.36
N ARG A 123 1.27 1.20 8.18
CA ARG A 123 1.65 -0.14 7.72
C ARG A 123 1.05 -1.22 8.61
N THR A 124 0.80 -2.39 8.03
CA THR A 124 0.30 -3.57 8.75
C THR A 124 1.42 -4.48 9.25
N VAL A 125 2.68 -4.10 9.00
CA VAL A 125 3.89 -4.83 9.45
C VAL A 125 4.68 -4.02 10.46
N THR A 126 5.53 -4.70 11.23
CA THR A 126 6.39 -4.07 12.22
C THR A 126 7.60 -3.38 11.57
N SER A 127 8.11 -2.32 12.20
CA SER A 127 9.38 -1.67 11.80
C SER A 127 10.60 -2.54 12.02
N ASP A 128 11.60 -2.45 11.14
CA ASP A 128 12.90 -3.10 11.35
C ASP A 128 13.58 -2.66 12.66
N ALA A 129 13.31 -1.44 13.13
CA ALA A 129 13.82 -0.95 14.41
C ALA A 129 13.40 -1.82 15.59
N ALA A 130 12.23 -2.46 15.53
CA ALA A 130 11.74 -3.33 16.60
C ALA A 130 12.33 -4.74 16.54
N VAL A 131 12.76 -5.22 15.36
CA VAL A 131 13.25 -6.59 15.17
C VAL A 131 14.77 -6.71 15.11
N THR A 132 15.51 -5.61 14.92
CA THR A 132 16.98 -5.64 14.83
C THR A 132 17.63 -6.20 16.10
N LEU A 133 17.22 -5.74 17.28
CA LEU A 133 17.75 -6.23 18.56
C LEU A 133 17.38 -7.70 18.84
N PRO A 134 16.12 -8.13 18.69
CA PRO A 134 15.75 -9.55 18.80
C PRO A 134 16.57 -10.51 17.93
N ILE A 135 16.93 -10.12 16.69
CA ILE A 135 17.72 -10.97 15.79
C ILE A 135 19.11 -11.26 16.39
N VAL A 136 19.82 -10.24 16.87
CA VAL A 136 21.15 -10.43 17.47
C VAL A 136 21.05 -11.22 18.78
N LYS A 137 19.99 -10.98 19.57
CA LYS A 137 19.71 -11.73 20.79
C LYS A 137 19.50 -13.22 20.57
N LEU A 138 19.06 -13.64 19.38
CA LEU A 138 18.91 -15.06 19.04
C LEU A 138 20.25 -15.82 19.10
N PHE A 139 21.36 -15.14 18.78
CA PHE A 139 22.69 -15.76 18.63
C PHE A 139 23.64 -15.48 19.80
N THR A 140 23.20 -14.74 20.82
CA THR A 140 24.02 -14.34 21.98
C THR A 140 23.58 -15.03 23.27
N ARG A 141 23.13 -16.28 23.16
CA ARG A 141 22.81 -17.13 24.31
C ARG A 141 24.04 -17.47 25.14
#